data_AF-J7H9A6-F1
#
_entry.id   AF-J7H9A6-F1
#
_cell.length_a   1.000
_cell.length_b   1.000
_cell.length_c   1.000
_cell.angle_alpha   90.00
_cell.angle_beta   90.00
_cell.angle_gamma   90.00
#
_symmetry.space_group_name_H-M   'P 1'
#
loop_
_entity.id
_entity.type
_entity.pdbx_description
1 polymer ?
#
loop_
_entity_poly.entity_id
_entity_poly.type
_entity_poly.pdbx_seq_one_letter_code
_entity_poly.pdbx_strand_id
1 'polypeptide(L)' 'DPASPVAGNPHGNVTLVEFFDYQCGHCKAMNSVIQAIVKQNKNLRVVFKELPIFGGQSQYAAKVSLAAAKQGKYYAFHDA' A
#
# COMPACT_ATOMS: atom_id res chain seq x y z
N ASP A 1 -12.29 -7.02 -0.24
CA ASP A 1 -12.24 -6.65 1.18
C ASP A 1 -12.35 -5.13 1.29
N PRO A 2 -13.48 -4.59 1.80
CA PRO A 2 -13.73 -3.15 1.92
C PRO A 2 -12.76 -2.42 2.86
N ALA A 3 -12.10 -3.14 3.78
CA ALA A 3 -11.16 -2.54 4.73
C ALA A 3 -9.75 -2.34 4.13
N SER A 4 -9.51 -2.77 2.90
CA SER A 4 -8.20 -2.65 2.26
C SER A 4 -7.93 -1.22 1.79
N PRO A 5 -6.76 -0.64 2.08
CA PRO A 5 -6.36 0.67 1.55
C PRO A 5 -6.30 0.69 0.01
N VAL A 6 -6.72 1.81 -0.59
CA VAL A 6 -6.83 1.97 -2.06
C VAL A 6 -6.19 3.27 -2.55
N ALA A 7 -5.24 3.17 -3.49
CA ALA A 7 -4.59 4.30 -4.16
C ALA A 7 -5.00 4.40 -5.63
N GLY A 8 -4.58 5.51 -6.24
CA GLY A 8 -4.93 5.84 -7.61
C GLY A 8 -6.40 6.19 -7.71
N ASN A 9 -7.08 5.62 -8.70
CA ASN A 9 -8.51 5.83 -8.90
C ASN A 9 -9.32 4.75 -8.17
N PRO A 10 -10.09 5.08 -7.12
CA PRO A 10 -10.92 4.11 -6.40
C PRO A 10 -12.00 3.45 -7.28
N HIS A 11 -12.33 4.08 -8.41
CA HIS A 11 -13.27 3.62 -9.42
C HIS A 11 -12.57 3.19 -10.73
N GLY A 12 -11.27 2.95 -10.67
CA GLY A 12 -10.48 2.47 -11.80
C GLY A 12 -10.96 1.10 -12.31
N ASN A 13 -10.92 0.91 -13.63
CA ASN A 13 -11.37 -0.33 -14.28
C ASN A 13 -10.28 -1.43 -14.33
N VAL A 14 -9.04 -1.09 -13.99
CA VAL A 14 -7.93 -2.04 -13.81
C VAL A 14 -7.49 -1.99 -12.35
N THR A 15 -7.45 -3.14 -11.69
CA THR A 15 -6.98 -3.24 -10.30
C THR A 15 -5.64 -3.98 -10.23
N LEU A 16 -4.63 -3.32 -9.64
CA LEU A 16 -3.39 -3.95 -9.18
C LEU A 16 -3.51 -4.22 -7.68
N VAL A 17 -3.18 -5.43 -7.25
CA VAL A 17 -3.09 -5.78 -5.82
C VAL A 17 -1.63 -6.01 -5.47
N GLU A 18 -1.11 -5.22 -4.54
CA GLU A 18 0.25 -5.36 -4.05
C GLU A 18 0.26 -5.99 -2.66
N PHE A 19 0.94 -7.13 -2.54
CA PHE A 19 1.29 -7.72 -1.26
C PHE A 19 2.71 -7.32 -0.91
N PHE A 20 2.90 -6.67 0.24
CA PHE A 20 4.20 -6.10 0.60
C PHE A 20 4.45 -6.16 2.10
N ASP A 21 5.71 -5.93 2.46
CA ASP A 21 6.19 -5.86 3.84
C ASP A 21 7.10 -4.64 4.00
N TYR A 22 6.95 -3.87 5.09
CA TYR A 22 7.77 -2.69 5.37
C TYR A 22 9.26 -2.97 5.59
N GLN A 23 9.66 -4.21 5.85
CA GLN A 23 11.08 -4.61 5.93
C GLN A 23 11.66 -5.13 4.61
N CYS A 24 10.83 -5.42 3.63
CA CYS A 24 11.26 -5.93 2.33
C CYS A 24 11.96 -4.83 1.50
N GLY A 25 13.27 -4.97 1.27
CA GLY A 25 14.06 -3.99 0.50
C GLY A 25 13.55 -3.76 -0.92
N HIS A 26 13.14 -4.82 -1.62
CA HIS A 26 12.52 -4.70 -2.95
C HIS A 26 11.17 -3.99 -2.91
N CYS A 27 10.35 -4.24 -1.90
CA CYS A 27 9.05 -3.61 -1.73
C CYS A 27 9.19 -2.10 -1.53
N LYS A 28 10.20 -1.66 -0.77
CA LYS A 28 10.55 -0.24 -0.64
C LYS A 28 10.92 0.39 -1.98
N ALA A 29 11.74 -0.29 -2.79
CA ALA A 29 12.10 0.20 -4.11
C ALA A 29 10.87 0.27 -5.04
N MET A 30 9.97 -0.72 -4.95
CA MET A 30 8.75 -0.79 -5.75
C MET A 30 7.76 0.33 -5.43
N ASN A 31 7.74 0.89 -4.21
CA ASN A 31 6.84 2.00 -3.89
C ASN A 31 6.98 3.16 -4.90
N SER A 32 8.22 3.52 -5.27
CA SER A 32 8.46 4.56 -6.28
C SER A 32 7.88 4.23 -7.67
N VAL A 33 7.91 2.95 -8.06
CA VAL A 33 7.37 2.46 -9.33
C VAL A 33 5.85 2.47 -9.30
N ILE A 34 5.24 2.02 -8.19
CA ILE A 34 3.79 2.06 -7.98
C ILE A 34 3.27 3.49 -8.05
N GLN A 35 3.94 4.43 -7.39
CA GLN A 35 3.59 5.86 -7.48
C GLN A 35 3.71 6.39 -8.92
N ALA A 36 4.72 5.97 -9.68
CA ALA A 36 4.87 6.38 -11.07
C ALA A 36 3.75 5.86 -11.98
N ILE A 37 3.40 4.57 -11.88
CA ILE A 37 2.32 3.98 -12.71
C ILE A 37 0.94 4.54 -12.36
N VAL A 38 0.69 4.87 -11.08
CA VAL A 38 -0.54 5.54 -10.65
C VAL A 38 -0.65 6.93 -11.29
N LYS A 39 0.45 7.68 -11.36
CA LYS A 39 0.49 9.00 -12.02
C LYS A 39 0.27 8.90 -13.53
N GLN A 40 0.77 7.83 -14.17
CA GLN A 40 0.67 7.64 -15.61
C GLN A 40 -0.70 7.08 -16.06
N ASN A 41 -1.36 6.29 -15.21
CA ASN A 41 -2.63 5.64 -15.54
C ASN A 41 -3.76 6.09 -14.62
N LYS A 42 -4.58 7.04 -15.10
CA LYS A 42 -5.75 7.58 -14.38
C LYS A 42 -6.86 6.55 -14.12
N ASN A 43 -6.83 5.40 -14.78
CA ASN A 43 -7.81 4.32 -14.62
C ASN A 43 -7.30 3.19 -13.70
N LEU A 44 -6.08 3.32 -13.16
CA LEU A 44 -5.51 2.31 -12.28
C LEU A 44 -6.03 2.47 -10.85
N ARG A 45 -6.54 1.38 -10.30
CA ARG A 45 -6.86 1.20 -8.88
C ARG A 45 -5.79 0.32 -8.25
N VAL A 46 -5.11 0.79 -7.20
CA VAL A 46 -4.13 -0.02 -6.47
C VAL A 46 -4.69 -0.39 -5.12
N VAL A 47 -4.67 -1.68 -4.78
CA VAL A 47 -5.08 -2.20 -3.46
C VAL A 47 -3.85 -2.72 -2.74
N PHE A 48 -3.65 -2.24 -1.52
CA PHE A 48 -2.54 -2.67 -0.68
C PHE A 48 -2.95 -3.79 0.27
N LYS A 49 -2.09 -4.81 0.38
CA LYS A 49 -2.23 -5.94 1.29
C LYS A 49 -0.97 -6.10 2.12
N GLU A 50 -1.09 -5.78 3.40
CA GLU A 50 -0.06 -5.98 4.39
C GLU A 50 0.26 -7.49 4.53
N LEU A 51 1.51 -7.87 4.23
CA LEU A 51 2.01 -9.24 4.30
C LEU A 51 3.25 -9.30 5.21
N PRO A 52 3.09 -9.18 6.54
CA PRO A 52 4.21 -9.06 7.47
C PRO A 52 4.92 -10.40 7.72
N ILE A 53 5.89 -10.75 6.88
CA ILE A 53 6.62 -12.03 6.87
C ILE A 53 8.04 -11.95 7.42
N PHE A 54 8.60 -10.74 7.62
CA PHE A 54 9.96 -10.57 8.19
C PHE A 54 9.99 -10.43 9.73
N GLY A 55 8.90 -10.79 10.42
CA GLY A 55 8.86 -10.90 11.88
C GLY A 55 8.22 -9.72 12.61
N GLY A 56 8.59 -9.51 13.87
CA GLY A 56 7.85 -8.64 14.80
C GLY A 56 7.74 -7.18 14.35
N GLN A 57 8.80 -6.63 13.76
CA GLN A 57 8.79 -5.25 13.25
C GLN A 57 7.86 -5.10 12.04
N SER A 58 7.83 -6.08 11.13
CA SER A 58 6.87 -6.10 10.02
C SER A 58 5.44 -6.16 10.51
N GLN A 59 5.16 -7.03 11.49
CA GLN A 59 3.83 -7.14 12.09
C GLN A 59 3.41 -5.85 12.78
N TYR A 60 4.34 -5.19 13.46
CA TYR A 60 4.10 -3.90 14.10
C TYR A 60 3.78 -2.82 13.06
N ALA A 61 4.63 -2.67 12.04
CA ALA A 61 4.43 -1.70 10.97
C ALA A 61 3.09 -1.90 10.23
N ALA A 62 2.74 -3.14 9.89
CA ALA A 62 1.45 -3.48 9.30
C ALA A 62 0.24 -3.12 10.20
N LYS A 63 0.36 -3.30 11.52
CA LYS A 63 -0.70 -2.88 12.45
C LYS A 63 -0.81 -1.35 12.51
N VAL A 64 0.32 -0.64 12.53
CA VAL A 64 0.34 0.83 12.59
C VAL A 64 -0.21 1.43 11.28
N SER A 65 0.15 0.89 10.12
CA SER A 65 -0.37 1.37 8.83
C SER A 65 -1.90 1.23 8.76
N LEU A 66 -2.45 0.09 9.16
CA LEU A 66 -3.90 -0.14 9.19
C LEU A 66 -4.60 0.72 10.25
N ALA A 67 -3.94 1.03 11.37
CA ALA A 67 -4.45 2.00 12.34
C ALA A 67 -4.43 3.44 11.78
N ALA A 68 -3.42 3.81 10.99
CA ALA A 68 -3.36 5.08 10.29
C ALA A 68 -4.44 5.18 9.20
N ALA A 69 -4.80 4.08 8.54
CA ALA A 69 -5.91 4.03 7.59
C ALA A 69 -7.25 4.43 8.23
N LYS A 70 -7.51 3.98 9.46
CA LYS A 70 -8.71 4.38 10.23
C LYS A 70 -8.75 5.89 10.53
N GLN A 71 -7.63 6.58 10.41
CA GLN A 71 -7.50 8.02 10.62
C GLN A 71 -7.37 8.80 9.30
N GLY A 72 -7.53 8.14 8.14
CA GLY A 72 -7.34 8.76 6.83
C GLY A 72 -5.87 9.08 6.49
N LYS A 73 -4.91 8.49 7.23
CA LYS A 73 -3.47 8.76 7.11
C LYS A 73 -2.66 7.58 6.60
N TYR A 74 -3.30 6.62 5.90
CA TYR A 74 -2.61 5.44 5.39
C TYR A 74 -1.41 5.82 4.50
N TYR A 75 -1.63 6.67 3.49
CA TYR A 75 -0.58 7.05 2.54
C TYR A 75 0.58 7.81 3.19
N ALA A 76 0.25 8.76 4.05
CA ALA A 76 1.27 9.50 4.78
C ALA A 76 2.15 8.59 5.65
N PHE A 77 1.61 7.46 6.15
CA PHE A 77 2.40 6.46 6.85
C PHE A 77 3.15 5.53 5.89
N HIS A 78 2.49 5.06 4.84
CA HIS A 78 3.03 4.08 3.89
C HIS A 78 4.22 4.64 3.09
N ASP A 79 4.19 5.93 2.78
CA ASP A 79 5.21 6.62 1.96
C ASP A 79 6.36 7.25 2.75
N ALA A 80 6.31 7.22 4.09
CA ALA A 80 7.31 7.82 4.97
C ALA A 80 8.58 6.95 5.10
#